data_AF-A0A847CWZ9-F1
#
_entry.id   AF-A0A847CWZ9-F1
#
_cell.length_a   1.000
_cell.length_b   1.000
_cell.length_c   1.000
_cell.angle_alpha   90.00
_cell.angle_beta   90.00
_cell.angle_gamma   90.00
#
_symmetry.space_group_name_H-M   'P 1'
#
loop_
_entity.id
_entity.type
_entity.pdbx_description
1 polymer ?
#
loop_
_entity_poly.entity_id
_entity_poly.type
_entity_poly.pdbx_seq_one_letter_code
_entity_poly.pdbx_strand_id
1 'polypeptide(L)'
;MMVSPEIYMSFLQDKNYEELIKERDSLIDEIKGYEKISDDFIDMNPSREILYKYNHLYLSKVCELLSEKFTETGFSNRQESFMGEEWVHILKEYLIENNLFEIWTNDNLQRRKMGKKFTLSDHIKGLIYSLLSNQRPWKSIVANMDKIENIFYDFDVDKIKTENPERFIDEIRKIKCGNRNINQQMKSLAQNIAIMEEIERDYGSMDDFVTSAPAYEIVKKISDNKSKYKINRVGEALAWEYLRNVGIDGMKPDVHLCRFFAGDRMGSGSNIPATIHEVYETVLKLSKDTGISMSEIDSLVWNFCSSVYGEVCTSNPRCEICPIKKYCNKYS
;
A
#
# COMPACT_ATOMS: atom_id res chain seq x y z
N MET A 1 -11.61 13.06 -47.11
CA MET A 1 -12.92 13.58 -46.69
C MET A 1 -13.10 13.19 -45.24
N MET A 2 -13.21 14.15 -44.32
CA MET A 2 -13.47 13.84 -42.92
C MET A 2 -14.93 13.45 -42.73
N VAL A 3 -15.17 12.40 -41.95
CA VAL A 3 -16.52 11.91 -41.62
C VAL A 3 -16.80 12.14 -40.13
N SER A 4 -18.06 12.10 -39.71
CA SER A 4 -18.34 12.18 -38.27
C SER A 4 -17.74 10.97 -37.54
N PRO A 5 -17.43 11.08 -36.24
CA PRO A 5 -16.95 9.93 -35.45
C PRO A 5 -17.88 8.71 -35.52
N GLU A 6 -19.19 8.91 -35.62
CA GLU A 6 -20.18 7.84 -35.74
C GLU A 6 -20.10 7.12 -37.09
N ILE A 7 -19.86 7.86 -38.18
CA ILE A 7 -19.64 7.28 -39.51
C ILE A 7 -18.27 6.60 -39.57
N TYR A 8 -17.26 7.19 -38.93
CA TYR A 8 -15.94 6.57 -38.83
C TYR A 8 -16.04 5.20 -38.14
N MET A 9 -16.85 5.09 -37.08
CA MET A 9 -17.09 3.85 -36.36
C MET A 9 -17.74 2.75 -37.20
N SER A 10 -18.65 3.08 -38.11
CA SER A 10 -19.26 2.07 -38.98
C SER A 10 -18.24 1.41 -39.92
N PHE A 11 -17.15 2.09 -40.27
CA PHE A 11 -16.06 1.50 -41.05
C PHE A 11 -15.17 0.55 -40.22
N LEU A 12 -15.26 0.59 -38.90
CA LEU A 12 -14.43 -0.17 -37.98
C LEU A 12 -15.16 -1.34 -37.33
N GLN A 13 -16.49 -1.36 -37.40
CA GLN A 13 -17.32 -2.33 -36.68
C GLN A 13 -17.00 -3.79 -37.04
N ASP A 14 -16.67 -4.05 -38.31
CA ASP A 14 -16.33 -5.40 -38.82
C ASP A 14 -14.84 -5.76 -38.67
N LYS A 15 -13.98 -4.81 -38.25
CA LYS A 15 -12.55 -5.09 -38.04
C LYS A 15 -12.34 -6.01 -36.83
N ASN A 16 -11.31 -6.85 -36.92
CA ASN A 16 -10.88 -7.68 -35.81
C ASN A 16 -9.99 -6.90 -34.82
N TYR A 17 -9.69 -7.51 -33.67
CA TYR A 17 -8.95 -6.85 -32.58
C TYR A 17 -7.56 -6.35 -32.99
N GLU A 18 -6.81 -7.14 -33.77
CA GLU A 18 -5.47 -6.74 -34.26
C GLU A 18 -5.55 -5.58 -35.26
N GLU A 19 -6.57 -5.58 -36.12
CA GLU A 19 -6.80 -4.51 -37.08
C GLU A 19 -7.18 -3.19 -36.39
N LEU A 20 -7.95 -3.26 -35.30
CA LEU A 20 -8.27 -2.09 -34.47
C LEU A 20 -7.04 -1.56 -33.71
N ILE A 21 -6.14 -2.42 -33.24
CA ILE A 21 -4.87 -1.99 -32.63
C ILE A 21 -4.04 -1.19 -33.64
N LYS A 22 -3.93 -1.69 -34.88
CA LYS A 22 -3.19 -0.98 -35.94
C LYS A 22 -3.81 0.38 -36.25
N GLU A 23 -5.14 0.47 -36.26
CA GLU A 23 -5.85 1.74 -36.44
C GLU A 23 -5.54 2.74 -35.30
N ARG A 24 -5.59 2.27 -34.04
CA ARG A 24 -5.25 3.06 -32.86
C ARG A 24 -3.83 3.61 -32.95
N ASP A 25 -2.87 2.75 -33.27
CA ASP A 25 -1.46 3.13 -33.31
C ASP A 25 -1.18 4.12 -34.45
N SER A 26 -1.83 3.95 -35.60
CA SER A 26 -1.77 4.91 -36.71
C SER A 26 -2.29 6.29 -36.30
N LEU A 27 -3.44 6.37 -35.62
CA LEU A 27 -4.00 7.64 -35.13
C LEU A 27 -3.07 8.31 -34.11
N ILE A 28 -2.45 7.54 -33.21
CA ILE A 28 -1.48 8.05 -32.24
C ILE A 28 -0.26 8.63 -32.96
N ASP A 29 0.24 7.96 -33.99
CA ASP A 29 1.39 8.44 -34.76
C ASP A 29 1.06 9.73 -35.53
N GLU A 30 -0.14 9.85 -36.09
CA GLU A 30 -0.62 11.08 -36.74
C GLU A 30 -0.75 12.24 -35.74
N ILE A 31 -1.32 11.99 -34.55
CA ILE A 31 -1.43 12.97 -33.46
C ILE A 31 -0.04 13.45 -33.02
N LYS A 32 0.89 12.54 -32.77
CA LYS A 32 2.28 12.88 -32.43
C LYS A 32 3.00 13.62 -33.55
N GLY A 33 2.71 13.27 -34.79
CA GLY A 33 3.23 13.97 -35.97
C GLY A 33 2.79 15.42 -36.01
N TYR A 34 1.54 15.69 -35.62
CA TYR A 34 1.01 17.05 -35.51
C TYR A 34 1.79 17.88 -34.48
N GLU A 35 1.99 17.35 -33.28
CA GLU A 35 2.64 18.03 -32.15
C GLU A 35 4.11 18.40 -32.39
N LYS A 36 4.77 17.79 -33.39
CA LYS A 36 6.19 18.00 -33.70
C LYS A 36 6.49 19.09 -34.72
N ILE A 37 5.48 19.62 -35.42
CA ILE A 37 5.67 20.59 -36.50
C ILE A 37 5.34 21.99 -35.97
N SER A 38 6.24 22.96 -36.12
CA SER A 38 5.97 24.37 -35.79
C SER A 38 5.04 25.01 -36.84
N ASP A 39 4.21 25.96 -36.40
CA ASP A 39 3.16 26.65 -37.17
C ASP A 39 3.67 27.38 -38.43
N ASP A 40 4.02 26.63 -39.47
CA ASP A 40 4.06 27.15 -40.83
C ASP A 40 2.65 27.00 -41.43
N PHE A 41 1.98 28.15 -41.61
CA PHE A 41 0.63 28.27 -42.15
C PHE A 41 0.54 27.70 -43.58
N ILE A 42 0.27 26.40 -43.68
CA ILE A 42 -0.20 25.78 -44.91
C ILE A 42 -1.72 25.81 -44.89
N ASP A 43 -2.31 26.58 -45.81
CA ASP A 43 -3.75 26.65 -46.02
C ASP A 43 -4.26 25.30 -46.56
N MET A 44 -4.74 24.45 -45.66
CA MET A 44 -5.32 23.14 -45.95
C MET A 44 -6.80 23.14 -45.58
N ASN A 45 -7.62 22.49 -46.42
CA ASN A 45 -9.03 22.26 -46.14
C ASN A 45 -9.31 20.74 -46.08
N PRO A 46 -9.73 20.19 -44.93
CA PRO A 46 -9.98 20.86 -43.66
C PRO A 46 -8.70 21.35 -42.98
N SER A 47 -8.84 22.33 -42.09
CA SER A 47 -7.69 22.90 -41.39
C SER A 47 -6.98 21.85 -40.56
N ARG A 48 -5.69 22.08 -40.33
CA ARG A 48 -4.85 21.17 -39.57
C ARG A 48 -5.36 20.95 -38.14
N GLU A 49 -5.88 22.00 -37.50
CA GLU A 49 -6.51 21.93 -36.18
C GLU A 49 -7.77 21.06 -36.18
N ILE A 50 -8.58 21.13 -37.24
CA ILE A 50 -9.77 20.30 -37.40
C ILE A 50 -9.38 18.83 -37.54
N LEU A 51 -8.36 18.51 -38.33
CA LEU A 51 -7.82 17.16 -38.46
C LEU A 51 -7.30 16.64 -37.12
N TYR A 52 -6.50 17.43 -36.42
CA TYR A 52 -5.97 17.08 -35.10
C TYR A 52 -7.09 16.75 -34.10
N LYS A 53 -8.12 17.62 -34.02
CA LYS A 53 -9.27 17.40 -33.15
C LYS A 53 -10.01 16.10 -33.49
N TYR A 54 -10.25 15.82 -34.77
CA TYR A 54 -11.00 14.63 -35.16
C TYR A 54 -10.18 13.34 -34.98
N ASN A 55 -8.86 13.37 -35.16
CA ASN A 55 -8.01 12.22 -34.86
C ASN A 55 -8.09 11.83 -33.38
N HIS A 56 -8.17 12.81 -32.45
CA HIS A 56 -8.43 12.54 -31.04
C HIS A 56 -9.81 11.92 -30.80
N LEU A 57 -10.85 12.41 -31.49
CA LEU A 57 -12.20 11.85 -31.38
C LEU A 57 -12.27 10.41 -31.94
N TYR A 58 -11.64 10.17 -33.07
CA TYR A 58 -11.50 8.84 -33.67
C TYR A 58 -10.73 7.90 -32.76
N LEU A 59 -9.62 8.36 -32.16
CA LEU A 59 -8.83 7.55 -31.23
C LEU A 59 -9.66 7.13 -30.01
N SER A 60 -10.44 8.05 -29.43
CA SER A 60 -11.37 7.72 -28.34
C SER A 60 -12.33 6.60 -28.75
N LYS A 61 -12.90 6.71 -29.95
CA LYS A 61 -13.87 5.75 -30.50
C LYS A 61 -13.26 4.38 -30.82
N VAL A 62 -12.05 4.35 -31.36
CA VAL A 62 -11.28 3.11 -31.55
C VAL A 62 -10.98 2.44 -30.20
N CYS A 63 -10.61 3.21 -29.18
CA CYS A 63 -10.36 2.69 -27.84
C CYS A 63 -11.63 2.12 -27.18
N GLU A 64 -12.80 2.74 -27.38
CA GLU A 64 -14.10 2.20 -26.97
C GLU A 64 -14.36 0.82 -27.64
N LEU A 65 -14.24 0.72 -28.97
CA LEU A 65 -14.41 -0.57 -29.69
C LEU A 65 -13.40 -1.64 -29.27
N LEU A 66 -12.15 -1.25 -29.05
CA LEU A 66 -11.13 -2.16 -28.53
C LEU A 66 -11.54 -2.69 -27.16
N SER A 67 -12.09 -1.85 -26.28
CA SER A 67 -12.60 -2.30 -24.98
C SER A 67 -13.78 -3.26 -25.13
N GLU A 68 -14.71 -3.00 -26.05
CA GLU A 68 -15.86 -3.88 -26.31
C GLU A 68 -15.44 -5.23 -26.90
N LYS A 69 -14.51 -5.25 -27.87
CA LYS A 69 -14.02 -6.50 -28.49
C LYS A 69 -13.01 -7.24 -27.63
N PHE A 70 -12.35 -6.56 -26.69
CA PHE A 70 -11.51 -7.20 -25.67
C PHE A 70 -12.32 -8.21 -24.85
N THR A 71 -13.59 -7.92 -24.57
CA THR A 71 -14.50 -8.85 -23.90
C THR A 71 -14.90 -10.07 -24.75
N GLU A 72 -14.78 -10.01 -26.08
CA GLU A 72 -15.24 -11.07 -27.00
C GLU A 72 -14.10 -11.99 -27.50
N THR A 73 -12.85 -11.52 -27.56
CA THR A 73 -11.72 -12.26 -28.15
C THR A 73 -10.76 -12.87 -27.11
N GLY A 74 -11.13 -14.06 -26.61
CA GLY A 74 -10.18 -15.18 -26.50
C GLY A 74 -9.01 -15.13 -25.51
N PHE A 75 -9.03 -14.30 -24.47
CA PHE A 75 -8.09 -14.41 -23.32
C PHE A 75 -8.68 -15.15 -22.11
N SER A 76 -9.61 -16.08 -22.34
CA SER A 76 -10.29 -16.87 -21.28
C SER A 76 -9.32 -17.55 -20.30
N ASN A 77 -8.10 -17.93 -20.74
CA ASN A 77 -7.10 -18.55 -19.87
C ASN A 77 -6.33 -17.57 -18.96
N ARG A 78 -6.39 -16.24 -19.17
CA ARG A 78 -5.86 -15.25 -18.20
C ARG A 78 -6.96 -14.69 -17.30
N GLN A 79 -8.22 -14.81 -17.72
CA GLN A 79 -9.37 -14.33 -16.96
C GLN A 79 -9.60 -15.16 -15.70
N GLU A 80 -9.32 -16.47 -15.70
CA GLU A 80 -9.47 -17.29 -14.48
C GLU A 80 -8.54 -16.85 -13.34
N SER A 81 -7.34 -16.31 -13.62
CA SER A 81 -6.48 -15.75 -12.57
C SER A 81 -6.88 -14.33 -12.17
N PHE A 82 -7.45 -13.54 -13.09
CA PHE A 82 -7.90 -12.16 -12.82
C PHE A 82 -9.25 -12.09 -12.09
N MET A 83 -10.17 -13.03 -12.33
CA MET A 83 -11.52 -13.01 -11.76
C MET A 83 -11.57 -13.42 -10.28
N GLY A 84 -10.60 -14.21 -9.79
CA GLY A 84 -10.57 -14.64 -8.39
C GLY A 84 -10.24 -13.52 -7.40
N GLU A 85 -9.63 -12.43 -7.86
CA GLU A 85 -9.03 -11.40 -6.99
C GLU A 85 -9.59 -9.99 -7.24
N GLU A 86 -10.53 -9.85 -8.18
CA GLU A 86 -11.27 -8.62 -8.47
C GLU A 86 -11.92 -8.00 -7.23
N TRP A 87 -12.29 -8.84 -6.26
CA TRP A 87 -12.90 -8.40 -5.01
C TRP A 87 -12.03 -7.38 -4.25
N VAL A 88 -10.70 -7.41 -4.39
CA VAL A 88 -9.81 -6.45 -3.73
C VAL A 88 -10.04 -5.03 -4.27
N HIS A 89 -10.25 -4.90 -5.59
CA HIS A 89 -10.55 -3.63 -6.23
C HIS A 89 -11.95 -3.13 -5.88
N ILE A 90 -12.95 -4.02 -5.94
CA ILE A 90 -14.33 -3.71 -5.51
C ILE A 90 -14.36 -3.24 -4.07
N LEU A 91 -13.59 -3.89 -3.19
CA LEU A 91 -13.49 -3.52 -1.79
C LEU A 91 -12.87 -2.14 -1.61
N LYS A 92 -11.81 -1.84 -2.36
CA LYS A 92 -11.15 -0.53 -2.36
C LYS A 92 -12.09 0.58 -2.83
N GLU A 93 -12.78 0.39 -3.95
CA GLU A 93 -13.77 1.34 -4.47
C GLU A 93 -14.87 1.60 -3.45
N TYR A 94 -15.47 0.55 -2.89
CA TYR A 94 -16.48 0.66 -1.84
C TYR A 94 -16.01 1.49 -0.65
N LEU A 95 -14.79 1.25 -0.15
CA LEU A 95 -14.27 2.00 1.00
C LEU A 95 -13.99 3.47 0.64
N ILE A 96 -13.50 3.75 -0.57
CA ILE A 96 -13.23 5.13 -1.03
C ILE A 96 -14.55 5.90 -1.20
N GLU A 97 -15.53 5.33 -1.89
CA GLU A 97 -16.82 5.97 -2.15
C GLU A 97 -17.58 6.31 -0.87
N ASN A 98 -17.38 5.52 0.19
CA ASN A 98 -18.00 5.74 1.49
C ASN A 98 -17.16 6.57 2.46
N ASN A 99 -15.99 7.09 2.04
CA ASN A 99 -15.01 7.79 2.89
C ASN A 99 -14.56 6.97 4.11
N LEU A 100 -14.40 5.66 3.92
CA LEU A 100 -14.00 4.69 4.95
C LEU A 100 -12.59 4.15 4.73
N PHE A 101 -11.88 4.61 3.70
CA PHE A 101 -10.52 4.17 3.42
C PHE A 101 -9.49 5.10 4.02
N GLU A 102 -8.81 4.63 5.08
CA GLU A 102 -7.61 5.26 5.60
C GLU A 102 -6.41 4.33 5.37
N ILE A 103 -5.43 4.81 4.60
CA ILE A 103 -4.15 4.12 4.44
C ILE A 103 -3.11 4.77 5.35
N TRP A 104 -2.45 3.95 6.16
CA TRP A 104 -1.40 4.41 7.06
C TRP A 104 -0.04 4.23 6.40
N THR A 105 0.22 4.96 5.33
CA THR A 105 1.50 4.89 4.60
C THR A 105 2.36 6.11 4.87
N ASN A 106 3.66 5.84 5.03
CA ASN A 106 4.71 6.81 4.79
C ASN A 106 5.40 6.47 3.45
N ASP A 107 6.17 7.39 2.91
CA ASP A 107 6.85 7.19 1.63
C ASP A 107 8.01 6.19 1.69
N ASN A 108 8.32 5.63 2.87
CA ASN A 108 9.47 4.74 3.03
C ASN A 108 9.29 3.41 2.29
N LEU A 109 8.06 2.94 2.13
CA LEU A 109 7.78 1.78 1.28
C LEU A 109 8.24 2.03 -0.16
N GLN A 110 7.88 3.18 -0.74
CA GLN A 110 8.30 3.53 -2.11
C GLN A 110 9.80 3.76 -2.19
N ARG A 111 10.39 4.44 -1.20
CA ARG A 111 11.85 4.61 -1.13
C ARG A 111 12.58 3.27 -1.12
N ARG A 112 12.07 2.27 -0.38
CA ARG A 112 12.63 0.91 -0.39
C ARG A 112 12.46 0.22 -1.73
N LYS A 113 11.29 0.34 -2.38
CA LYS A 113 11.07 -0.15 -3.76
C LYS A 113 12.04 0.47 -4.77
N MET A 114 12.44 1.72 -4.56
CA MET A 114 13.47 2.42 -5.36
C MET A 114 14.92 2.07 -4.95
N GLY A 115 15.12 1.11 -4.05
CA GLY A 115 16.44 0.62 -3.65
C GLY A 115 17.07 1.33 -2.45
N LYS A 116 16.33 2.20 -1.72
CA LYS A 116 16.85 2.78 -0.48
C LYS A 116 17.12 1.67 0.54
N LYS A 117 18.37 1.57 0.97
CA LYS A 117 18.76 0.89 2.21
C LYS A 117 18.68 1.86 3.38
N PHE A 118 18.08 1.42 4.49
CA PHE A 118 17.88 2.27 5.67
C PHE A 118 19.05 2.10 6.64
N THR A 119 19.57 3.22 7.13
CA THR A 119 20.69 3.24 8.08
C THR A 119 20.22 2.98 9.51
N LEU A 120 21.13 2.66 10.43
CA LEU A 120 20.78 2.56 11.86
C LEU A 120 20.05 3.82 12.36
N SER A 121 20.48 5.02 11.96
CA SER A 121 19.81 6.27 12.28
C SER A 121 18.36 6.31 11.77
N ASP A 122 18.10 5.86 10.53
CA ASP A 122 16.73 5.73 10.02
C ASP A 122 15.89 4.73 10.84
N HIS A 123 16.49 3.61 11.28
CA HIS A 123 15.80 2.64 12.12
C HIS A 123 15.52 3.18 13.53
N ILE A 124 16.43 3.96 14.11
CA ILE A 124 16.20 4.66 15.39
C ILE A 124 15.08 5.69 15.24
N LYS A 125 15.07 6.47 14.14
CA LYS A 125 13.95 7.35 13.79
C LYS A 125 12.64 6.59 13.76
N GLY A 126 12.59 5.46 13.04
CA GLY A 126 11.39 4.64 12.94
C GLY A 126 10.93 4.05 14.28
N LEU A 127 11.86 3.63 15.13
CA LEU A 127 11.58 3.12 16.47
C LEU A 127 11.02 4.23 17.37
N ILE A 128 11.65 5.40 17.39
CA ILE A 128 11.21 6.54 18.23
C ILE A 128 9.80 6.95 17.84
N TYR A 129 9.49 7.08 16.55
CA TYR A 129 8.13 7.41 16.13
C TYR A 129 7.10 6.36 16.55
N SER A 130 7.46 5.08 16.49
CA SER A 130 6.61 4.00 17.00
C SER A 130 6.42 4.08 18.53
N LEU A 131 7.46 4.41 19.29
CA LEU A 131 7.32 4.60 20.73
C LEU A 131 6.39 5.79 21.03
N LEU A 132 6.53 6.89 20.28
CA LEU A 132 5.74 8.09 20.46
C LEU A 132 4.26 7.89 20.12
N SER A 133 3.91 7.13 19.06
CA SER A 133 2.53 6.83 18.63
C SER A 133 1.72 5.97 19.60
N ASN A 134 2.37 5.35 20.59
CA ASN A 134 1.71 4.48 21.56
C ASN A 134 0.48 5.14 22.23
N GLN A 135 -0.71 4.59 21.94
CA GLN A 135 -2.02 4.99 22.48
C GLN A 135 -2.32 6.50 22.35
N ARG A 136 -2.04 7.08 21.18
CA ARG A 136 -2.34 8.50 20.94
C ARG A 136 -2.68 8.83 19.49
N PRO A 137 -3.33 9.98 19.24
CA PRO A 137 -3.51 10.48 17.88
C PRO A 137 -2.18 10.89 17.22
N TRP A 138 -2.00 10.47 15.97
CA TRP A 138 -0.82 10.76 15.16
C TRP A 138 -0.70 12.24 14.74
N LYS A 139 -1.83 12.92 14.57
CA LYS A 139 -1.90 14.33 14.15
C LYS A 139 -0.97 15.26 14.93
N SER A 140 -0.84 15.04 16.24
CA SER A 140 0.04 15.85 17.09
C SER A 140 1.53 15.57 16.87
N ILE A 141 1.90 14.35 16.49
CA ILE A 141 3.28 13.97 16.17
C ILE A 141 3.68 14.63 14.85
N VAL A 142 2.84 14.50 13.82
CA VAL A 142 3.06 15.12 12.50
C VAL A 142 3.29 16.63 12.63
N ALA A 143 2.44 17.31 13.40
CA ALA A 143 2.54 18.77 13.60
C ALA A 143 3.81 19.23 14.35
N ASN A 144 4.59 18.32 14.92
CA ASN A 144 5.82 18.64 15.65
C ASN A 144 7.02 17.82 15.16
N MET A 145 6.99 17.28 13.94
CA MET A 145 8.10 16.45 13.42
C MET A 145 9.44 17.19 13.52
N ASP A 146 9.57 18.40 12.96
CA ASP A 146 10.82 19.17 13.02
C ASP A 146 11.35 19.34 14.45
N LYS A 147 10.47 19.55 15.43
CA LYS A 147 10.87 19.67 16.83
C LYS A 147 11.35 18.34 17.39
N ILE A 148 10.68 17.25 17.04
CA ILE A 148 11.08 15.89 17.43
C ILE A 148 12.47 15.57 16.85
N GLU A 149 12.71 15.87 15.58
CA GLU A 149 14.02 15.67 14.94
C GLU A 149 15.12 16.41 15.70
N ASN A 150 14.90 17.69 16.00
CA ASN A 150 15.84 18.49 16.81
C ASN A 150 16.04 17.94 18.24
N ILE A 151 14.97 17.49 18.92
CA ILE A 151 15.06 16.89 20.26
C ILE A 151 15.97 15.67 20.24
N PHE A 152 15.87 14.85 19.19
CA PHE A 152 16.64 13.63 19.01
C PHE A 152 17.89 13.83 18.13
N TYR A 153 18.41 15.06 18.02
CA TYR A 153 19.67 15.33 17.33
C TYR A 153 19.71 14.83 15.88
N ASP A 154 18.61 15.00 15.14
CA ASP A 154 18.43 14.45 13.78
C ASP A 154 18.70 12.93 13.72
N PHE A 155 18.39 12.25 14.83
CA PHE A 155 18.57 10.82 15.03
C PHE A 155 20.03 10.36 15.00
N ASP A 156 20.95 11.22 15.44
CA ASP A 156 22.34 10.88 15.73
C ASP A 156 22.41 9.82 16.84
N VAL A 157 22.83 8.61 16.45
CA VAL A 157 22.77 7.41 17.30
C VAL A 157 23.64 7.57 18.56
N ASP A 158 24.86 8.08 18.40
CA ASP A 158 25.82 8.21 19.49
C ASP A 158 25.40 9.27 20.50
N LYS A 159 24.86 10.40 20.01
CA LYS A 159 24.31 11.44 20.89
C LYS A 159 23.09 10.94 21.65
N ILE A 160 22.17 10.24 20.99
CA ILE A 160 20.97 9.72 21.68
C ILE A 160 21.37 8.71 22.76
N LYS A 161 22.31 7.82 22.46
CA LYS A 161 22.72 6.75 23.36
C LYS A 161 23.39 7.26 24.64
N THR A 162 24.10 8.38 24.56
CA THR A 162 24.87 8.95 25.68
C THR A 162 24.10 10.02 26.47
N GLU A 163 23.00 10.52 25.92
CA GLU A 163 22.20 11.57 26.54
C GLU A 163 21.42 11.10 27.78
N ASN A 164 21.20 12.03 28.71
CA ASN A 164 20.34 11.81 29.86
C ASN A 164 18.86 11.64 29.41
N PRO A 165 18.22 10.49 29.70
CA PRO A 165 16.84 10.24 29.29
C PRO A 165 15.82 11.28 29.78
N GLU A 166 16.06 11.93 30.93
CA GLU A 166 15.15 12.94 31.46
C GLU A 166 15.04 14.17 30.54
N ARG A 167 16.10 14.50 29.78
CA ARG A 167 16.05 15.55 28.75
C ARG A 167 14.99 15.22 27.69
N PHE A 168 15.01 14.00 27.14
CA PHE A 168 14.02 13.61 26.13
C PHE A 168 12.60 13.59 26.70
N ILE A 169 12.43 13.11 27.92
CA ILE A 169 11.13 13.06 28.58
C ILE A 169 10.54 14.47 28.71
N ASP A 170 11.33 15.41 29.19
CA ASP A 170 10.88 16.78 29.43
C ASP A 170 10.61 17.53 28.12
N GLU A 171 11.52 17.46 27.15
CA GLU A 171 11.35 18.13 25.85
C GLU A 171 10.14 17.59 25.07
N ILE A 172 9.95 16.27 25.06
CA ILE A 172 8.79 15.65 24.40
C ILE A 172 7.48 16.02 25.09
N ARG A 173 7.46 16.14 26.42
CA ARG A 173 6.29 16.62 27.16
C ARG A 173 6.01 18.09 26.88
N LYS A 174 7.03 18.94 26.78
CA LYS A 174 6.89 20.38 26.47
C LYS A 174 6.18 20.61 25.14
N ILE A 175 6.49 19.80 24.12
CA ILE A 175 5.81 19.87 22.81
C ILE A 175 4.50 19.06 22.76
N LYS A 176 3.98 18.63 23.92
CA LYS A 176 2.76 17.82 24.05
C LYS A 176 2.80 16.51 23.25
N CYS A 177 4.01 15.98 23.07
CA CYS A 177 4.26 14.72 22.38
C CYS A 177 4.57 13.55 23.32
N GLY A 178 4.33 13.68 24.62
CA GLY A 178 4.40 12.54 25.55
C GLY A 178 3.18 11.62 25.44
N ASN A 179 3.37 10.34 25.77
CA ASN A 179 2.30 9.36 26.02
C ASN A 179 2.46 8.77 27.43
N ARG A 180 1.52 7.91 27.87
CA ARG A 180 1.52 7.32 29.22
C ARG A 180 2.81 6.56 29.57
N ASN A 181 3.50 6.02 28.58
CA ASN A 181 4.72 5.23 28.76
C ASN A 181 6.01 6.03 28.47
N ILE A 182 5.93 7.32 28.14
CA ILE A 182 7.08 8.10 27.65
C ILE A 182 8.29 8.04 28.58
N ASN A 183 8.07 8.09 29.91
CA ASN A 183 9.15 8.04 30.89
C ASN A 183 9.97 6.76 30.73
N GLN A 184 9.29 5.62 30.66
CA GLN A 184 9.94 4.33 30.54
C GLN A 184 10.49 4.07 29.13
N GLN A 185 9.84 4.59 28.10
CA GLN A 185 10.31 4.48 26.72
C GLN A 185 11.65 5.21 26.53
N MET A 186 11.75 6.47 26.97
CA MET A 186 12.99 7.24 26.85
C MET A 186 14.10 6.66 27.72
N LYS A 187 13.80 6.19 28.94
CA LYS A 187 14.77 5.50 29.81
C LYS A 187 15.34 4.22 29.21
N SER A 188 14.61 3.58 28.29
CA SER A 188 15.06 2.34 27.65
C SER A 188 15.81 2.58 26.34
N LEU A 189 15.91 3.84 25.86
CA LEU A 189 16.35 4.14 24.49
C LEU A 189 17.83 3.76 24.25
N ALA A 190 18.71 4.08 25.20
CA ALA A 190 20.13 3.68 25.11
C ALA A 190 20.31 2.16 25.04
N GLN A 191 19.54 1.39 25.83
CA GLN A 191 19.56 -0.06 25.79
C GLN A 191 18.98 -0.60 24.47
N ASN A 192 17.93 0.02 23.94
CA ASN A 192 17.35 -0.35 22.65
C ASN A 192 18.34 -0.12 21.50
N ILE A 193 19.10 0.98 21.52
CA ILE A 193 20.18 1.23 20.56
C ILE A 193 21.24 0.12 20.65
N ALA A 194 21.67 -0.26 21.86
CA ALA A 194 22.64 -1.34 22.04
C ALA A 194 22.15 -2.70 21.49
N ILE A 195 20.85 -3.00 21.62
CA ILE A 195 20.22 -4.19 21.03
C ILE A 195 20.25 -4.10 19.50
N MET A 196 19.94 -2.95 18.93
CA MET A 196 19.97 -2.77 17.47
C MET A 196 21.39 -2.86 16.90
N GLU A 197 22.39 -2.34 17.60
CA GLU A 197 23.80 -2.56 17.24
C GLU A 197 24.21 -4.04 17.35
N GLU A 198 23.65 -4.80 18.30
CA GLU A 198 23.85 -6.26 18.37
C GLU A 198 23.27 -6.97 17.15
N ILE A 199 22.08 -6.55 16.72
CA ILE A 199 21.48 -7.04 15.49
C ILE A 199 22.37 -6.70 14.28
N GLU A 200 22.94 -5.48 14.20
CA GLU A 200 23.86 -5.13 13.12
C GLU A 200 25.12 -6.00 13.11
N ARG A 201 25.66 -6.36 14.28
CA ARG A 201 26.79 -7.30 14.37
C ARG A 201 26.43 -8.69 13.86
N ASP A 202 25.21 -9.15 14.11
CA ASP A 202 24.76 -10.49 13.76
C ASP A 202 24.30 -10.62 12.29
N TYR A 203 23.71 -9.55 11.71
CA TYR A 203 23.10 -9.56 10.37
C TYR A 203 23.81 -8.65 9.36
N GLY A 204 24.80 -7.85 9.78
CA GLY A 204 25.50 -6.86 8.96
C GLY A 204 24.87 -5.47 9.01
N SER A 205 23.54 -5.38 9.13
CA SER A 205 22.82 -4.12 9.36
C SER A 205 21.42 -4.38 9.93
N MET A 206 20.80 -3.33 10.47
CA MET A 206 19.38 -3.40 10.86
C MET A 206 18.46 -3.65 9.66
N ASP A 207 18.86 -3.18 8.48
CA ASP A 207 18.06 -3.30 7.26
C ASP A 207 18.06 -4.74 6.73
N ASP A 208 19.23 -5.39 6.76
CA ASP A 208 19.37 -6.82 6.43
C ASP A 208 18.61 -7.69 7.44
N PHE A 209 18.59 -7.31 8.73
CA PHE A 209 17.78 -8.00 9.72
C PHE A 209 16.28 -7.93 9.43
N VAL A 210 15.71 -6.73 9.24
CA VAL A 210 14.25 -6.59 9.05
C VAL A 210 13.75 -7.17 7.73
N THR A 211 14.64 -7.47 6.80
CA THR A 211 14.35 -8.12 5.52
C THR A 211 14.74 -9.60 5.47
N SER A 212 15.36 -10.13 6.54
CA SER A 212 15.86 -11.52 6.59
C SER A 212 14.78 -12.61 6.68
N ALA A 213 13.55 -12.24 7.03
CA ALA A 213 12.43 -13.16 7.21
C ALA A 213 11.09 -12.44 6.98
N PRO A 214 9.96 -13.16 6.87
CA PRO A 214 8.64 -12.54 6.81
C PRO A 214 8.40 -11.56 7.97
N ALA A 215 7.76 -10.43 7.69
CA ALA A 215 7.62 -9.34 8.66
C ALA A 215 6.98 -9.76 10.00
N TYR A 216 6.03 -10.70 9.99
CA TYR A 216 5.41 -11.21 11.22
C TYR A 216 6.40 -11.99 12.11
N GLU A 217 7.44 -12.59 11.54
CA GLU A 217 8.51 -13.25 12.30
C GLU A 217 9.50 -12.23 12.86
N ILE A 218 9.84 -11.21 12.08
CA ILE A 218 10.66 -10.08 12.54
C ILE A 218 9.98 -9.39 13.72
N VAL A 219 8.67 -9.14 13.63
CA VAL A 219 7.88 -8.59 14.74
C VAL A 219 8.05 -9.45 15.99
N LYS A 220 7.85 -10.77 15.91
CA LYS A 220 8.04 -11.66 17.06
C LYS A 220 9.46 -11.58 17.62
N LYS A 221 10.49 -11.55 16.76
CA LYS A 221 11.89 -11.43 17.18
C LYS A 221 12.15 -10.15 17.98
N ILE A 222 11.49 -9.03 17.67
CA ILE A 222 11.71 -7.76 18.40
C ILE A 222 10.70 -7.50 19.51
N SER A 223 9.59 -8.24 19.58
CA SER A 223 8.53 -8.01 20.57
C SER A 223 8.38 -9.09 21.66
N ASP A 224 8.81 -10.34 21.42
CA ASP A 224 8.68 -11.43 22.39
C ASP A 224 9.74 -11.34 23.50
N ASN A 225 9.31 -11.40 24.76
CA ASN A 225 10.20 -11.35 25.94
C ASN A 225 11.20 -12.51 26.00
N LYS A 226 10.98 -13.60 25.27
CA LYS A 226 11.92 -14.72 25.18
C LYS A 226 12.98 -14.53 24.09
N SER A 227 12.81 -13.54 23.21
CA SER A 227 13.76 -13.25 22.14
C SER A 227 14.98 -12.52 22.68
N LYS A 228 16.18 -12.91 22.21
CA LYS A 228 17.41 -12.16 22.49
C LYS A 228 17.40 -10.74 21.90
N TYR A 229 16.60 -10.50 20.87
CA TYR A 229 16.44 -9.21 20.21
C TYR A 229 15.25 -8.40 20.71
N LYS A 230 14.69 -8.75 21.88
CA LYS A 230 13.55 -8.05 22.46
C LYS A 230 13.86 -6.57 22.67
N ILE A 231 13.23 -5.69 21.88
CA ILE A 231 13.34 -4.24 22.06
C ILE A 231 12.46 -3.82 23.24
N ASN A 232 13.03 -3.09 24.21
CA ASN A 232 12.31 -2.68 25.41
C ASN A 232 11.17 -1.73 25.07
N ARG A 233 10.03 -1.93 25.73
CA ARG A 233 8.79 -1.15 25.54
C ARG A 233 8.17 -1.24 24.15
N VAL A 234 8.56 -2.23 23.34
CA VAL A 234 7.96 -2.51 22.02
C VAL A 234 7.18 -3.82 22.05
N GLY A 235 5.85 -3.76 22.15
CA GLY A 235 4.99 -4.93 21.91
C GLY A 235 4.73 -5.14 20.42
N GLU A 236 3.99 -6.19 20.03
CA GLU A 236 3.73 -6.52 18.63
C GLU A 236 3.14 -5.35 17.82
N ALA A 237 2.20 -4.60 18.40
CA ALA A 237 1.60 -3.45 17.72
C ALA A 237 2.62 -2.37 17.36
N LEU A 238 3.52 -2.04 18.29
CA LEU A 238 4.58 -1.05 18.06
C LEU A 238 5.66 -1.63 17.13
N ALA A 239 5.96 -2.93 17.22
CA ALA A 239 6.89 -3.57 16.29
C ALA A 239 6.40 -3.45 14.83
N TRP A 240 5.10 -3.64 14.58
CA TRP A 240 4.50 -3.41 13.26
C TRP A 240 4.60 -1.95 12.81
N GLU A 241 4.34 -0.99 13.71
CA GLU A 241 4.51 0.43 13.40
C GLU A 241 5.96 0.79 13.07
N TYR A 242 6.92 0.24 13.82
CA TYR A 242 8.34 0.40 13.53
C TYR A 242 8.70 -0.14 12.14
N LEU A 243 8.27 -1.35 11.78
CA LEU A 243 8.55 -1.92 10.45
C LEU A 243 7.94 -1.07 9.33
N ARG A 244 6.72 -0.56 9.51
CA ARG A 244 6.11 0.41 8.57
C ARG A 244 6.93 1.69 8.49
N ASN A 245 7.44 2.20 9.62
CA ASN A 245 8.28 3.40 9.65
C ASN A 245 9.59 3.23 8.89
N VAL A 246 10.06 2.01 8.64
CA VAL A 246 11.22 1.74 7.78
C VAL A 246 10.82 1.13 6.43
N GLY A 247 9.55 1.24 6.05
CA GLY A 247 9.09 0.88 4.70
C GLY A 247 9.05 -0.61 4.40
N ILE A 248 8.92 -1.48 5.42
CA ILE A 248 8.66 -2.90 5.19
C ILE A 248 7.22 -3.08 4.71
N ASP A 249 7.07 -3.73 3.56
CA ASP A 249 5.76 -4.14 3.07
C ASP A 249 5.30 -5.39 3.80
N GLY A 250 4.35 -5.24 4.70
CA GLY A 250 3.89 -6.36 5.51
C GLY A 250 2.48 -6.14 5.99
N MET A 251 1.87 -7.24 6.40
CA MET A 251 0.50 -7.29 6.89
C MET A 251 0.47 -7.80 8.33
N LYS A 252 -0.38 -7.22 9.17
CA LYS A 252 -0.50 -7.64 10.57
C LYS A 252 -1.55 -8.73 10.66
N PRO A 253 -1.19 -10.00 10.96
CA PRO A 253 -2.14 -11.11 11.01
C PRO A 253 -2.97 -11.07 12.31
N ASP A 254 -3.81 -10.04 12.45
CA ASP A 254 -4.67 -9.84 13.60
C ASP A 254 -6.02 -10.54 13.44
N VAL A 255 -6.89 -10.37 14.45
CA VAL A 255 -8.21 -11.00 14.48
C VAL A 255 -9.12 -10.60 13.30
N HIS A 256 -8.89 -9.45 12.66
CA HIS A 256 -9.67 -9.04 11.50
C HIS A 256 -9.21 -9.84 10.28
N LEU A 257 -7.91 -9.90 10.01
CA LEU A 257 -7.35 -10.61 8.87
C LEU A 257 -7.55 -12.13 9.00
N CYS A 258 -7.26 -12.71 10.18
CA CYS A 258 -7.47 -14.15 10.42
C CYS A 258 -8.94 -14.56 10.28
N ARG A 259 -9.87 -13.67 10.62
CA ARG A 259 -11.30 -13.92 10.43
C ARG A 259 -11.73 -13.73 8.97
N PHE A 260 -11.28 -12.65 8.33
CA PHE A 260 -11.64 -12.34 6.95
C PHE A 260 -11.15 -13.41 5.97
N PHE A 261 -9.92 -13.88 6.15
CA PHE A 261 -9.31 -14.95 5.37
C PHE A 261 -9.54 -16.35 5.95
N ALA A 262 -10.53 -16.54 6.82
CA ALA A 262 -10.94 -17.87 7.25
C ALA A 262 -11.46 -18.70 6.05
N GLY A 263 -11.36 -20.03 6.15
CA GLY A 263 -11.75 -20.95 5.07
C GLY A 263 -13.23 -20.88 4.69
N ASP A 264 -14.10 -20.46 5.62
CA ASP A 264 -15.52 -20.22 5.37
C ASP A 264 -15.82 -18.79 4.87
N ARG A 265 -14.80 -17.97 4.59
CA ARG A 265 -14.96 -16.59 4.11
C ARG A 265 -14.15 -16.34 2.84
N MET A 266 -13.11 -15.52 2.90
CA MET A 266 -12.31 -15.12 1.74
C MET A 266 -10.98 -15.88 1.65
N GLY A 267 -10.76 -16.85 2.55
CA GLY A 267 -9.54 -17.65 2.61
C GLY A 267 -9.52 -18.77 1.59
N SER A 268 -8.31 -19.19 1.21
CA SER A 268 -8.09 -20.41 0.42
C SER A 268 -7.84 -21.65 1.29
N GLY A 269 -7.56 -21.46 2.59
CA GLY A 269 -7.32 -22.53 3.55
C GLY A 269 -8.60 -23.13 4.14
N SER A 270 -8.46 -24.07 5.08
CA SER A 270 -9.58 -24.76 5.72
C SER A 270 -9.80 -24.36 7.20
N ASN A 271 -8.91 -23.54 7.78
CA ASN A 271 -9.01 -23.17 9.19
C ASN A 271 -10.00 -22.01 9.43
N ILE A 272 -10.66 -22.06 10.58
CA ILE A 272 -11.65 -21.06 11.03
C ILE A 272 -11.37 -20.73 12.51
N PRO A 273 -10.74 -19.59 12.84
CA PRO A 273 -10.16 -18.59 11.94
C PRO A 273 -8.91 -19.11 11.21
N ALA A 274 -8.48 -18.42 10.16
CA ALA A 274 -7.22 -18.76 9.48
C ALA A 274 -6.00 -18.58 10.39
N THR A 275 -5.01 -19.42 10.16
CA THR A 275 -3.70 -19.35 10.81
C THR A 275 -2.89 -18.16 10.27
N ILE A 276 -1.90 -17.70 11.03
CA ILE A 276 -0.98 -16.65 10.59
C ILE A 276 -0.33 -16.99 9.24
N HIS A 277 0.02 -18.26 9.02
CA HIS A 277 0.64 -18.70 7.78
C HIS A 277 -0.33 -18.62 6.59
N GLU A 278 -1.57 -19.12 6.73
CA GLU A 278 -2.59 -19.02 5.68
C GLU A 278 -2.89 -17.56 5.31
N VAL A 279 -2.96 -16.69 6.33
CA VAL A 279 -3.18 -15.26 6.16
C VAL A 279 -2.01 -14.61 5.40
N TYR A 280 -0.77 -14.94 5.76
CA TYR A 280 0.43 -14.45 5.09
C TYR A 280 0.49 -14.90 3.62
N GLU A 281 0.30 -16.20 3.35
CA GLU A 281 0.34 -16.74 1.99
C GLU A 281 -0.77 -16.15 1.11
N THR A 282 -1.97 -15.99 1.66
CA THR A 282 -3.10 -15.38 0.94
C THR A 282 -2.78 -13.94 0.54
N VAL A 283 -2.29 -13.11 1.47
CA VAL A 283 -1.98 -11.71 1.17
C VAL A 283 -0.73 -11.56 0.31
N LEU A 284 0.27 -12.42 0.46
CA LEU A 284 1.44 -12.45 -0.41
C LEU A 284 1.03 -12.76 -1.85
N LYS A 285 0.15 -13.74 -2.05
CA LYS A 285 -0.38 -14.08 -3.37
C LYS A 285 -1.15 -12.91 -3.97
N LEU A 286 -2.15 -12.38 -3.25
CA LEU A 286 -2.94 -11.22 -3.70
C LEU A 286 -2.03 -10.04 -4.07
N SER A 287 -0.98 -9.79 -3.29
CA SER A 287 -0.05 -8.70 -3.57
C SER A 287 0.71 -8.89 -4.89
N LYS A 288 1.15 -10.13 -5.18
CA LYS A 288 1.84 -10.46 -6.42
C LYS A 288 0.92 -10.38 -7.64
N ASP A 289 -0.30 -10.90 -7.48
CA ASP A 289 -1.24 -11.07 -8.59
C ASP A 289 -1.93 -9.75 -8.95
N THR A 290 -2.20 -8.88 -7.97
CA THR A 290 -2.85 -7.55 -8.19
C THR A 290 -1.86 -6.39 -8.29
N GLY A 291 -0.62 -6.56 -7.84
CA GLY A 291 0.36 -5.48 -7.69
C GLY A 291 0.09 -4.52 -6.52
N ILE A 292 -0.97 -4.74 -5.74
CA ILE A 292 -1.30 -3.98 -4.52
C ILE A 292 -0.32 -4.40 -3.42
N SER A 293 0.17 -3.44 -2.62
CA SER A 293 1.10 -3.77 -1.52
C SER A 293 0.41 -4.60 -0.42
N MET A 294 1.16 -5.47 0.25
CA MET A 294 0.62 -6.26 1.38
C MET A 294 0.05 -5.34 2.48
N SER A 295 0.71 -4.21 2.72
CA SER A 295 0.29 -3.19 3.69
C SER A 295 -1.03 -2.49 3.30
N GLU A 296 -1.28 -2.32 2.01
CA GLU A 296 -2.53 -1.78 1.50
C GLU A 296 -3.66 -2.82 1.57
N ILE A 297 -3.38 -4.09 1.26
CA ILE A 297 -4.35 -5.19 1.44
C ILE A 297 -4.75 -5.31 2.93
N ASP A 298 -3.77 -5.26 3.84
CA ASP A 298 -3.99 -5.18 5.29
C ASP A 298 -4.94 -4.04 5.65
N SER A 299 -4.65 -2.83 5.15
CA SER A 299 -5.47 -1.64 5.39
C SER A 299 -6.89 -1.80 4.84
N LEU A 300 -7.06 -2.33 3.62
CA LEU A 300 -8.36 -2.56 3.01
C LEU A 300 -9.22 -3.51 3.86
N VAL A 301 -8.64 -4.66 4.22
CA VAL A 301 -9.33 -5.68 5.03
C VAL A 301 -9.67 -5.12 6.40
N TRP A 302 -8.73 -4.43 7.05
CA TRP A 302 -8.92 -3.85 8.37
C TRP A 302 -10.02 -2.78 8.37
N ASN A 303 -9.98 -1.81 7.46
CA ASN A 303 -11.01 -0.75 7.34
C ASN A 303 -12.39 -1.36 7.05
N PHE A 304 -12.46 -2.41 6.24
CA PHE A 304 -13.73 -3.10 5.97
C PHE A 304 -14.31 -3.83 7.18
N CYS A 305 -13.45 -4.37 8.04
CA CYS A 305 -13.84 -5.24 9.15
C CYS A 305 -13.96 -4.51 10.50
N SER A 306 -13.35 -3.34 10.66
CA SER A 306 -13.24 -2.64 11.94
C SER A 306 -14.51 -1.83 12.25
N SER A 307 -14.88 -1.78 13.53
CA SER A 307 -15.96 -0.90 14.01
C SER A 307 -15.56 0.57 13.87
N VAL A 308 -16.53 1.46 13.65
CA VAL A 308 -16.31 2.90 13.32
C VAL A 308 -15.80 3.13 11.89
N TYR A 309 -15.39 2.08 11.18
CA TYR A 309 -15.08 2.10 9.76
C TYR A 309 -16.19 1.38 8.97
N GLY A 310 -15.87 0.39 8.14
CA GLY A 310 -16.88 -0.36 7.38
C GLY A 310 -17.80 -1.21 8.24
N GLU A 311 -17.27 -1.86 9.28
CA GLU A 311 -18.01 -2.74 10.18
C GLU A 311 -18.88 -3.79 9.42
N VAL A 312 -18.40 -4.26 8.26
CA VAL A 312 -19.15 -5.18 7.38
C VAL A 312 -18.81 -6.63 7.71
N CYS A 313 -17.53 -7.02 7.63
CA CYS A 313 -17.11 -8.40 7.86
C CYS A 313 -16.60 -8.66 9.30
N THR A 314 -17.44 -8.31 10.27
CA THR A 314 -17.13 -8.49 11.71
C THR A 314 -17.32 -9.95 12.17
N SER A 315 -17.31 -10.19 13.48
CA SER A 315 -17.76 -11.46 14.06
C SER A 315 -19.25 -11.72 13.78
N ASN A 316 -20.06 -10.67 13.66
CA ASN A 316 -21.46 -10.70 13.26
C ASN A 316 -21.60 -9.94 11.90
N PRO A 317 -21.27 -10.59 10.78
CA PRO A 317 -21.10 -9.90 9.52
C PRO A 317 -22.43 -9.41 8.94
N ARG A 318 -22.42 -8.21 8.35
CA ARG A 318 -23.54 -7.60 7.61
C ARG A 318 -23.50 -8.02 6.14
N CYS A 319 -23.71 -9.30 5.88
CA CYS A 319 -23.59 -9.88 4.55
C CYS A 319 -24.59 -9.29 3.54
N GLU A 320 -25.68 -8.68 4.01
CA GLU A 320 -26.69 -8.01 3.21
C GLU A 320 -26.19 -6.73 2.52
N ILE A 321 -25.16 -6.08 3.08
CA ILE A 321 -24.52 -4.89 2.49
C ILE A 321 -23.10 -5.19 1.96
N CYS A 322 -22.65 -6.43 2.01
CA CYS A 322 -21.29 -6.80 1.63
C CYS A 322 -21.11 -6.74 0.10
N PRO A 323 -20.28 -5.82 -0.45
CA PRO A 323 -20.13 -5.64 -1.89
C PRO A 323 -19.44 -6.84 -2.57
N ILE A 324 -18.70 -7.63 -1.80
CA ILE A 324 -17.94 -8.78 -2.26
C ILE A 324 -18.58 -10.12 -1.86
N LYS A 325 -19.87 -10.12 -1.46
CA LYS A 325 -20.58 -11.33 -1.00
C LYS A 325 -20.48 -12.51 -1.95
N LYS A 326 -20.53 -12.26 -3.27
CA LYS A 326 -20.47 -13.30 -4.31
C LYS A 326 -19.14 -14.08 -4.36
N TYR A 327 -18.06 -13.51 -3.81
CA TYR A 327 -16.73 -14.13 -3.75
C TYR A 327 -16.46 -14.85 -2.43
N CYS A 328 -17.41 -14.82 -1.48
CA CYS A 328 -17.24 -15.39 -0.16
C CYS A 328 -17.64 -16.87 -0.14
N ASN A 329 -16.76 -17.75 0.31
CA ASN A 329 -16.95 -19.20 0.36
C ASN A 329 -18.20 -19.64 1.13
N LYS A 330 -18.72 -18.79 2.02
CA LYS A 330 -20.00 -19.03 2.72
C LYS A 330 -21.21 -19.06 1.78
N TYR A 331 -21.10 -18.42 0.62
CA TYR A 331 -22.19 -18.20 -0.35
C TYR A 331 -21.85 -18.70 -1.77
N SER A 332 -20.62 -19.19 -1.98
CA SER A 332 -20.13 -19.72 -3.26
C SER A 332 -20.51 -21.17 -3.49
#